data_AF-A0A2V8QIQ9-F1
#
_entry.id   AF-A0A2V8QIQ9-F1
#
_cell.length_a   1.000
_cell.length_b   1.000
_cell.length_c   1.000
_cell.angle_alpha   90.00
_cell.angle_beta   90.00
_cell.angle_gamma   90.00
#
_symmetry.space_group_name_H-M   'P 1'
#
loop_
_entity.id
_entity.type
_entity.pdbx_description
1 polymer ?
#
loop_
_entity_poly.entity_id
_entity_poly.type
_entity_poly.pdbx_seq_one_letter_code
_entity_poly.pdbx_strand_id
1 'polypeptide(L)'
;MKNSLPIILILVLVLLLATTAAFAAPSDQSEVRAAVQHIFDQLKSGEYEALYDALPASARTRISRERLVAGLQRTRNLYQLQRIEVGTVSVSGNLAVVDTTMFAHIAKPFDGDGKLVVQQYLIREDGKWKVATGDTETINHFLKSNPSFARRFPIKKPRAFVNQDGKWIEIPLGQRR
;
A
#
# COMPACT_ATOMS: atom_id res chain seq x y z
N MET A 1 26.78 -37.09 46.17
CA MET A 1 25.86 -37.81 45.26
C MET A 1 24.44 -37.77 45.79
N LYS A 2 23.54 -37.11 45.06
CA LYS A 2 22.09 -37.36 44.85
C LYS A 2 21.33 -36.04 44.71
N ASN A 3 20.94 -35.82 43.45
CA ASN A 3 20.10 -34.77 42.91
C ASN A 3 18.73 -34.72 43.58
N SER A 4 18.13 -33.54 43.70
CA SER A 4 16.78 -33.26 43.17
C SER A 4 16.47 -31.74 43.23
N LEU A 5 16.48 -31.08 42.08
CA LEU A 5 15.56 -29.95 41.83
C LEU A 5 14.17 -30.57 41.62
N PRO A 6 13.07 -29.89 41.99
CA PRO A 6 12.34 -29.22 40.91
C PRO A 6 11.62 -27.90 41.26
N ILE A 7 11.74 -26.94 40.34
CA ILE A 7 10.63 -26.28 39.62
C ILE A 7 9.69 -25.33 40.43
N ILE A 8 9.38 -24.18 39.80
CA ILE A 8 8.27 -23.25 40.10
C ILE A 8 8.53 -22.35 41.33
N LEU A 9 8.78 -21.04 41.27
CA LEU A 9 7.79 -20.02 40.87
C LEU A 9 8.39 -18.61 40.76
N ILE A 10 9.71 -18.41 40.89
CA ILE A 10 10.33 -17.05 40.84
C ILE A 10 10.89 -16.78 39.43
N LEU A 11 10.20 -17.28 38.42
CA LEU A 11 10.44 -16.99 37.00
C LEU A 11 9.34 -16.08 36.41
N VAL A 12 8.36 -15.66 37.21
CA VAL A 12 7.06 -15.21 36.68
C VAL A 12 6.79 -13.71 36.78
N LEU A 13 7.53 -12.90 37.57
CA LEU A 13 7.02 -11.55 37.90
C LEU A 13 7.82 -10.32 37.41
N VAL A 14 9.07 -10.44 36.94
CA VAL A 14 9.87 -9.23 36.62
C VAL A 14 10.27 -9.12 35.14
N LEU A 15 10.01 -10.15 34.32
CA LEU A 15 10.25 -10.09 32.86
C LEU A 15 8.98 -9.82 32.02
N LEU A 16 7.90 -9.30 32.64
CA LEU A 16 6.62 -9.00 31.98
C LEU A 16 6.47 -7.52 31.55
N LEU A 17 7.54 -6.72 31.63
CA LEU A 17 7.57 -5.33 31.14
C LEU A 17 8.52 -5.13 29.95
N ALA A 18 8.86 -6.21 29.23
CA ALA A 18 9.29 -6.08 27.85
C ALA A 18 8.04 -5.75 27.01
N THR A 19 7.65 -4.48 27.01
CA THR A 19 6.86 -3.90 25.93
C THR A 19 7.65 -4.12 24.65
N THR A 20 7.43 -5.25 23.99
CA THR A 20 7.82 -5.45 22.61
C THR A 20 7.00 -4.47 21.80
N ALA A 21 7.49 -3.22 21.70
CA ALA A 21 7.27 -2.45 20.51
C ALA A 21 7.77 -3.35 19.39
N ALA A 22 6.84 -4.02 18.71
CA ALA A 22 7.13 -4.83 17.55
C ALA A 22 7.68 -3.88 16.48
N PHE A 23 8.99 -3.63 16.55
CA PHE A 23 9.72 -3.07 15.44
C PHE A 23 9.50 -4.04 14.30
N ALA A 24 8.90 -3.55 13.23
CA ALA A 24 8.71 -4.34 12.03
C ALA A 24 10.04 -4.97 11.63
N ALA A 25 10.05 -6.28 11.44
CA ALA A 25 11.25 -6.96 11.00
C ALA A 25 11.63 -6.40 9.61
N PRO A 26 12.93 -6.26 9.28
CA PRO A 26 13.34 -5.88 7.93
C PRO A 26 12.65 -6.75 6.84
N SER A 27 12.36 -8.01 7.17
CA SER A 27 11.58 -8.94 6.33
C SER A 27 10.18 -8.41 6.00
N ASP A 28 9.45 -7.84 6.96
CA ASP A 28 8.09 -7.31 6.74
C ASP A 28 8.11 -6.13 5.77
N GLN A 29 9.12 -5.26 5.85
CA GLN A 29 9.25 -4.14 4.93
C GLN A 29 9.54 -4.62 3.50
N SER A 30 10.44 -5.60 3.34
CA SER A 30 10.70 -6.21 2.04
C SER A 30 9.49 -6.93 1.46
N GLU A 31 8.67 -7.60 2.28
CA GLU A 31 7.43 -8.23 1.83
C GLU A 31 6.40 -7.20 1.35
N VAL A 32 6.27 -6.07 2.04
CA VAL A 32 5.42 -4.96 1.58
C VAL A 32 5.91 -4.40 0.26
N ARG A 33 7.24 -4.19 0.09
CA ARG A 33 7.81 -3.75 -1.19
C ARG A 33 7.50 -4.73 -2.31
N ALA A 34 7.68 -6.03 -2.06
CA ALA A 34 7.40 -7.08 -3.02
C ALA A 34 5.93 -7.12 -3.41
N ALA A 35 5.00 -6.98 -2.45
CA ALA A 35 3.57 -6.94 -2.73
C ALA A 35 3.16 -5.74 -3.59
N VAL A 36 3.69 -4.55 -3.28
CA VAL A 36 3.44 -3.33 -4.09
C VAL A 36 3.98 -3.50 -5.50
N GLN A 37 5.20 -4.02 -5.65
CA GLN A 37 5.80 -4.27 -6.95
C GLN A 37 4.97 -5.27 -7.76
N HIS A 38 4.57 -6.39 -7.15
CA HIS A 38 3.76 -7.41 -7.80
C HIS A 38 2.41 -6.86 -8.29
N ILE A 39 1.72 -6.07 -7.46
CA ILE A 39 0.46 -5.42 -7.82
C ILE A 39 0.65 -4.44 -9.00
N PHE A 40 1.74 -3.68 -9.00
CA PHE A 40 2.08 -2.80 -10.11
C PHE A 40 2.34 -3.59 -11.41
N ASP A 41 3.07 -4.71 -11.31
CA ASP A 41 3.39 -5.56 -12.47
C ASP A 41 2.13 -6.20 -13.08
N GLN A 42 1.18 -6.63 -12.24
CA GLN A 42 -0.13 -7.12 -12.67
C GLN A 42 -0.92 -6.02 -13.41
N LEU A 43 -0.96 -4.81 -12.83
CA LEU A 43 -1.65 -3.67 -13.45
C LEU A 43 -1.01 -3.28 -14.80
N LYS A 44 0.33 -3.27 -14.87
CA LYS A 44 1.08 -2.96 -16.09
C LYS A 44 0.89 -4.03 -17.17
N SER A 45 0.82 -5.30 -16.78
CA SER A 45 0.68 -6.44 -17.71
C SER A 45 -0.78 -6.69 -18.15
N GLY A 46 -1.75 -5.99 -17.53
CA GLY A 46 -3.17 -6.15 -17.85
C GLY A 46 -3.83 -7.35 -17.17
N GLU A 47 -3.22 -7.90 -16.11
CA GLU A 47 -3.72 -9.04 -15.32
C GLU A 47 -4.81 -8.58 -14.32
N TYR A 48 -5.82 -7.86 -14.80
CA TYR A 48 -6.83 -7.21 -13.96
C TYR A 48 -7.69 -8.18 -13.15
N GLU A 49 -7.85 -9.40 -13.64
CA GLU A 49 -8.53 -10.47 -12.89
C GLU A 49 -7.77 -10.87 -11.63
N ALA A 50 -6.45 -11.06 -11.74
CA ALA A 50 -5.60 -11.40 -10.62
C ALA A 50 -5.46 -10.21 -9.65
N LEU A 51 -5.49 -8.99 -10.17
CA LEU A 51 -5.48 -7.77 -9.37
C LEU A 51 -6.70 -7.68 -8.43
N TYR A 52 -7.87 -8.19 -8.84
CA TYR A 52 -9.04 -8.25 -7.96
C TYR A 52 -8.79 -9.11 -6.72
N ASP A 53 -8.02 -10.19 -6.84
CA ASP A 53 -7.69 -11.08 -5.73
C ASP A 53 -6.65 -10.49 -4.76
N ALA A 54 -5.90 -9.48 -5.23
CA ALA A 54 -4.99 -8.69 -4.43
C ALA A 54 -5.71 -7.59 -3.61
N LEU A 55 -7.01 -7.38 -3.82
CA LEU A 55 -7.81 -6.44 -3.03
C LEU A 55 -8.18 -7.03 -1.66
N PRO A 56 -8.20 -6.20 -0.60
CA PRO A 56 -8.70 -6.62 0.70
C PRO A 56 -10.18 -7.02 0.62
N ALA A 57 -10.63 -7.85 1.56
CA ALA A 57 -12.03 -8.28 1.62
C ALA A 57 -13.00 -7.09 1.62
N SER A 58 -12.68 -6.01 2.33
CA SER A 58 -13.50 -4.79 2.41
C SER A 58 -13.62 -4.01 1.10
N ALA A 59 -12.66 -4.13 0.18
CA ALA A 59 -12.76 -3.53 -1.15
C ALA A 59 -13.59 -4.42 -2.09
N ARG A 60 -13.41 -5.74 -2.00
CA ARG A 60 -14.18 -6.73 -2.78
C ARG A 60 -15.69 -6.73 -2.47
N THR A 61 -16.12 -6.20 -1.34
CA THR A 61 -17.55 -5.98 -1.05
C THR A 61 -18.12 -4.71 -1.69
N ARG A 62 -17.27 -3.75 -2.11
CA ARG A 62 -17.68 -2.46 -2.65
C ARG A 62 -17.67 -2.41 -4.17
N ILE A 63 -16.77 -3.16 -4.81
CA ILE A 63 -16.66 -3.26 -6.26
C ILE A 63 -16.67 -4.73 -6.67
N SER A 64 -17.50 -5.08 -7.66
CA SER A 64 -17.47 -6.42 -8.23
C SER A 64 -16.23 -6.60 -9.11
N ARG A 65 -15.84 -7.87 -9.32
CA ARG A 65 -14.74 -8.25 -10.21
C ARG A 65 -14.91 -7.67 -11.60
N GLU A 66 -16.09 -7.86 -12.18
CA GLU A 66 -16.43 -7.41 -13.53
C GLU A 66 -16.34 -5.88 -13.64
N ARG A 67 -16.81 -5.16 -12.61
CA ARG A 67 -16.79 -3.70 -12.59
C ARG A 67 -15.36 -3.15 -12.49
N LEU A 68 -14.51 -3.77 -11.68
CA LEU A 68 -13.09 -3.41 -11.58
C LEU A 68 -12.40 -3.65 -12.94
N VAL A 69 -12.51 -4.86 -13.47
CA VAL A 69 -11.84 -5.28 -14.71
C VAL A 69 -12.28 -4.40 -15.87
N ALA A 70 -13.59 -4.19 -16.06
CA ALA A 70 -14.11 -3.31 -17.10
C ALA A 70 -13.65 -1.86 -16.93
N GLY A 71 -13.56 -1.38 -15.68
CA GLY A 71 -13.03 -0.04 -15.37
C GLY A 71 -11.58 0.13 -15.82
N LEU A 72 -10.71 -0.81 -15.44
CA LEU A 72 -9.29 -0.79 -15.77
C LEU A 72 -9.04 -0.94 -17.28
N GLN A 73 -9.77 -1.84 -17.94
CA GLN A 73 -9.70 -2.03 -19.39
C GLN A 73 -10.00 -0.76 -20.17
N ARG A 74 -11.01 0.02 -19.77
CA ARG A 74 -11.34 1.31 -20.41
C ARG A 74 -10.20 2.32 -20.33
N THR A 75 -9.39 2.24 -19.28
CA THR A 75 -8.28 3.18 -19.05
C THR A 75 -6.94 2.71 -19.58
N ARG A 76 -6.84 1.45 -20.05
CA ARG A 76 -5.58 0.84 -20.50
C ARG A 76 -4.87 1.64 -21.58
N ASN A 77 -5.62 2.27 -22.47
CA ASN A 77 -5.07 3.04 -23.59
C ASN A 77 -4.81 4.52 -23.23
N LEU A 78 -5.21 4.97 -22.03
CA LEU A 78 -5.00 6.34 -21.58
C LEU A 78 -3.63 6.54 -20.93
N TYR A 79 -3.11 5.49 -20.29
CA TYR A 79 -1.84 5.51 -19.57
C TYR A 79 -1.05 4.23 -19.83
N GLN A 80 0.19 4.37 -20.27
CA GLN A 80 1.13 3.25 -20.39
C GLN A 80 2.06 3.26 -19.18
N LEU A 81 1.83 2.37 -18.22
CA LEU A 81 2.65 2.27 -17.02
C LEU A 81 4.09 1.88 -17.37
N GLN A 82 5.05 2.69 -16.95
CA GLN A 82 6.47 2.49 -17.24
C GLN A 82 7.15 1.77 -16.09
N ARG A 83 7.10 2.35 -14.89
CA ARG A 83 7.80 1.86 -13.69
C ARG A 83 7.17 2.41 -12.42
N ILE A 84 7.52 1.81 -11.29
CA ILE A 84 7.19 2.29 -9.95
C ILE A 84 8.47 2.42 -9.12
N GLU A 85 8.53 3.44 -8.29
CA GLU A 85 9.50 3.55 -7.20
C GLU A 85 8.79 3.32 -5.89
N VAL A 86 9.28 2.37 -5.10
CA VAL A 86 8.80 2.13 -3.75
C VAL A 86 9.73 2.85 -2.78
N GLY A 87 9.22 3.90 -2.15
CA GLY A 87 9.96 4.77 -1.23
C GLY A 87 10.00 4.23 0.19
N THR A 88 9.72 5.08 1.17
CA THR A 88 9.70 4.72 2.59
C THR A 88 8.57 3.72 2.86
N VAL A 89 8.89 2.65 3.58
CA VAL A 89 7.93 1.65 4.06
C VAL A 89 7.91 1.69 5.57
N SER A 90 6.73 1.75 6.17
CA SER A 90 6.55 1.64 7.62
C SER A 90 5.47 0.62 7.91
N VAL A 91 5.80 -0.37 8.73
CA VAL A 91 4.91 -1.47 9.11
C VAL A 91 4.59 -1.38 10.61
N SER A 92 3.34 -1.69 10.95
CA SER A 92 2.83 -1.71 12.32
C SER A 92 1.84 -2.86 12.46
N GLY A 93 2.33 -4.03 12.86
CA GLY A 93 1.54 -5.26 12.90
C GLY A 93 1.07 -5.66 11.50
N ASN A 94 -0.24 -5.81 11.32
CA ASN A 94 -0.86 -6.17 10.04
C ASN A 94 -1.17 -4.98 9.14
N LEU A 95 -0.64 -3.79 9.43
CA LEU A 95 -0.86 -2.58 8.64
C LEU A 95 0.49 -2.04 8.15
N ALA A 96 0.50 -1.48 6.95
CA ALA A 96 1.66 -0.78 6.43
C ALA A 96 1.25 0.49 5.70
N VAL A 97 2.19 1.44 5.65
CA VAL A 97 2.11 2.62 4.81
C VAL A 97 3.37 2.66 3.95
N VAL A 98 3.20 3.01 2.69
CA VAL A 98 4.28 3.11 1.72
C VAL A 98 4.12 4.36 0.87
N ASP A 99 5.22 5.10 0.70
CA ASP A 99 5.29 6.16 -0.31
C ASP A 99 5.65 5.52 -1.66
N THR A 100 4.89 5.79 -2.72
CA THR A 100 5.19 5.30 -4.07
C THR A 100 5.18 6.42 -5.09
N THR A 101 6.06 6.30 -6.08
CA THR A 101 6.05 7.14 -7.28
C THR A 101 5.82 6.27 -8.49
N MET A 102 4.67 6.40 -9.13
CA MET A 102 4.36 5.68 -10.37
C MET A 102 4.66 6.57 -11.56
N PHE A 103 5.28 6.01 -12.59
CA PHE A 103 5.60 6.69 -13.85
C PHE A 103 4.80 6.06 -14.98
N ALA A 104 4.22 6.89 -15.83
CA ALA A 104 3.43 6.45 -16.96
C ALA A 104 3.59 7.42 -18.12
N HIS A 105 3.53 6.90 -19.34
CA HIS A 105 3.30 7.73 -20.51
C HIS A 105 1.80 7.98 -20.65
N ILE A 106 1.40 9.24 -20.71
CA ILE A 106 0.00 9.68 -20.84
C ILE A 106 -0.28 9.84 -22.34
N ALA A 107 -1.28 9.14 -22.84
CA ALA A 107 -1.68 9.23 -24.23
C ALA A 107 -2.30 10.60 -24.56
N LYS A 108 -2.71 10.78 -25.82
CA LYS A 108 -3.38 12.00 -26.28
C LYS A 108 -4.57 12.39 -25.39
N PRO A 109 -4.82 13.70 -25.18
CA PRO A 109 -4.21 14.84 -25.89
C PRO A 109 -2.91 15.37 -25.28
N PHE A 110 -2.46 14.85 -24.13
CA PHE A 110 -1.23 15.35 -23.49
C PHE A 110 0.03 14.83 -24.17
N ASP A 111 0.05 13.54 -24.54
CA ASP A 111 1.18 12.88 -25.24
C ASP A 111 2.53 13.16 -24.58
N GLY A 112 2.70 12.66 -23.34
CA GLY A 112 3.87 12.97 -22.54
C GLY A 112 3.99 12.13 -21.28
N ASP A 113 5.17 12.15 -20.66
CA ASP A 113 5.41 11.39 -19.44
C ASP A 113 4.79 12.09 -18.22
N GLY A 114 4.14 11.30 -17.38
CA GLY A 114 3.60 11.70 -16.10
C GLY A 114 4.18 10.88 -14.96
N LYS A 115 4.16 11.46 -13.76
CA LYS A 115 4.35 10.70 -12.52
C LYS A 115 3.35 11.09 -11.46
N LEU A 116 2.96 10.10 -10.67
CA LEU A 116 2.06 10.25 -9.53
C LEU A 116 2.78 9.82 -8.26
N VAL A 117 2.93 10.75 -7.31
CA VAL A 117 3.47 10.49 -5.98
C VAL A 117 2.30 10.33 -5.02
N VAL A 118 2.16 9.14 -4.44
CA VAL A 118 1.06 8.79 -3.53
C VAL A 118 1.58 8.08 -2.31
N GLN A 119 0.80 8.19 -1.23
CA GLN A 119 0.93 7.34 -0.07
C GLN A 119 -0.13 6.26 -0.17
N GLN A 120 0.28 4.99 -0.14
CA GLN A 120 -0.60 3.84 -0.17
C GLN A 120 -0.62 3.17 1.20
N TYR A 121 -1.78 2.64 1.56
CA TYR A 121 -1.95 1.88 2.79
C TYR A 121 -2.17 0.41 2.44
N LEU A 122 -1.57 -0.48 3.21
CA LEU A 122 -1.70 -1.92 3.03
C LEU A 122 -2.18 -2.59 4.32
N ILE A 123 -2.89 -3.69 4.14
CA ILE A 123 -3.31 -4.59 5.20
C ILE A 123 -2.83 -6.00 4.90
N ARG A 124 -2.38 -6.72 5.93
CA ARG A 124 -2.07 -8.14 5.85
C ARG A 124 -3.33 -8.94 6.18
N GLU A 125 -3.87 -9.64 5.19
CA GLU A 125 -5.01 -10.56 5.31
C GLU A 125 -4.59 -11.93 4.78
N ASP A 126 -4.92 -13.00 5.50
CA ASP A 126 -4.57 -14.38 5.12
C ASP A 126 -3.06 -14.55 4.86
N GLY A 127 -2.23 -13.86 5.64
CA GLY A 127 -0.77 -13.87 5.51
C GLY A 127 -0.22 -13.07 4.32
N LYS A 128 -1.06 -12.39 3.53
CA LYS A 128 -0.65 -11.64 2.33
C LYS A 128 -0.91 -10.15 2.48
N TRP A 129 0.03 -9.33 2.05
CA TRP A 129 -0.16 -7.88 1.96
C TRP A 129 -1.06 -7.52 0.78
N LYS A 130 -2.07 -6.70 1.04
CA LYS A 130 -3.07 -6.23 0.09
C LYS A 130 -3.15 -4.71 0.14
N VAL A 131 -3.26 -4.05 -1.01
CA VAL A 131 -3.40 -2.58 -1.06
C VAL A 131 -4.81 -2.20 -0.65
N ALA A 132 -4.92 -1.48 0.47
CA ALA A 132 -6.20 -1.18 1.12
C ALA A 132 -6.92 0.04 0.52
N THR A 133 -6.23 0.82 -0.30
CA THR A 133 -6.68 2.17 -0.67
C THR A 133 -6.54 2.42 -2.16
N GLY A 134 -7.64 2.81 -2.81
CA GLY A 134 -7.68 3.20 -4.23
C GLY A 134 -8.11 4.67 -4.47
N ASP A 135 -8.71 5.30 -3.47
CA ASP A 135 -9.19 6.70 -3.50
C ASP A 135 -9.21 7.31 -2.09
N THR A 136 -9.54 8.60 -2.00
CA THR A 136 -9.59 9.32 -0.71
C THR A 136 -10.63 8.75 0.26
N GLU A 137 -11.77 8.25 -0.24
CA GLU A 137 -12.84 7.71 0.62
C GLU A 137 -12.40 6.41 1.29
N THR A 138 -11.78 5.50 0.53
CA THR A 138 -11.21 4.26 1.04
C THR A 138 -10.06 4.50 2.00
N ILE A 139 -9.20 5.50 1.75
CA ILE A 139 -8.17 5.94 2.72
C ILE A 139 -8.82 6.41 4.03
N ASN A 140 -9.79 7.32 3.94
CA ASN A 140 -10.45 7.86 5.13
C ASN A 140 -11.13 6.76 5.95
N HIS A 141 -11.81 5.83 5.29
CA HIS A 141 -12.44 4.69 5.95
C HIS A 141 -11.40 3.78 6.62
N PHE A 142 -10.32 3.45 5.93
CA PHE A 142 -9.23 2.64 6.48
C PHE A 142 -8.63 3.28 7.73
N LEU A 143 -8.32 4.58 7.70
CA LEU A 143 -7.72 5.27 8.84
C LEU A 143 -8.69 5.46 10.00
N LYS A 144 -9.98 5.69 9.73
CA LYS A 144 -11.02 5.76 10.76
C LYS A 144 -11.15 4.43 11.51
N SER A 145 -11.05 3.31 10.81
CA SER A 145 -11.06 1.97 11.42
C SER A 145 -9.76 1.60 12.14
N ASN A 146 -8.68 2.38 11.94
CA ASN A 146 -7.36 2.13 12.51
C ASN A 146 -6.77 3.39 13.19
N PRO A 147 -7.41 3.92 14.25
CA PRO A 147 -7.09 5.26 14.77
C PRO A 147 -5.69 5.39 15.38
N SER A 148 -5.13 4.32 15.96
CA SER A 148 -3.75 4.34 16.48
C SER A 148 -2.71 4.39 15.35
N PHE A 149 -3.02 3.74 14.23
CA PHE A 149 -2.18 3.78 13.03
C PHE A 149 -2.27 5.16 12.35
N ALA A 150 -3.48 5.69 12.21
CA ALA A 150 -3.74 7.01 11.62
C ALA A 150 -3.03 8.16 12.35
N ARG A 151 -2.94 8.09 13.68
CA ARG A 151 -2.19 9.06 14.49
C ARG A 151 -0.70 9.11 14.15
N ARG A 152 -0.11 7.98 13.78
CA ARG A 152 1.32 7.88 13.41
C ARG A 152 1.56 8.20 11.94
N PHE A 153 0.59 7.88 11.09
CA PHE A 153 0.71 7.96 9.64
C PHE A 153 -0.49 8.72 9.06
N PRO A 154 -0.48 10.06 9.13
CA PRO A 154 -1.53 10.87 8.54
C PRO A 154 -1.47 10.86 7.01
N ILE A 155 -2.61 11.17 6.38
CA ILE A 155 -2.75 11.22 4.91
C ILE A 155 -1.82 12.30 4.34
N LYS A 156 -0.97 11.90 3.40
CA LYS A 156 -0.25 12.83 2.52
C LYS A 156 -1.09 13.11 1.27
N LYS A 157 -1.14 14.37 0.86
CA LYS A 157 -1.82 14.76 -0.38
C LYS A 157 -1.10 14.13 -1.59
N PRO A 158 -1.82 13.41 -2.49
CA PRO A 158 -1.26 12.97 -3.76
C PRO A 158 -0.74 14.14 -4.58
N ARG A 159 0.36 13.94 -5.30
CA ARG A 159 0.98 14.95 -6.18
C ARG A 159 1.17 14.35 -7.56
N ALA A 160 0.66 15.02 -8.59
CA ALA A 160 0.84 14.61 -9.97
C ALA A 160 1.78 15.57 -10.68
N PHE A 161 2.58 15.03 -11.59
CA PHE A 161 3.52 15.80 -12.38
C PHE A 161 3.46 15.37 -13.83
N VAL A 162 3.77 16.30 -14.72
CA VAL A 162 4.04 16.05 -16.13
C VAL A 162 5.47 16.44 -16.45
N ASN A 163 6.10 15.73 -17.37
CA ASN A 163 7.40 16.10 -17.90
C ASN A 163 7.19 17.06 -19.08
N GLN A 164 7.70 18.28 -18.95
CA GLN A 164 7.76 19.26 -20.03
C GLN A 164 9.22 19.65 -20.23
N ASP A 165 9.76 19.39 -21.41
CA ASP A 165 11.14 19.73 -21.80
C ASP A 165 12.20 19.24 -20.79
N GLY A 166 12.01 18.02 -20.28
CA GLY A 166 12.92 17.40 -19.30
C GLY A 166 12.72 17.84 -17.86
N LYS A 167 11.71 18.68 -17.57
CA LYS A 167 11.39 19.16 -16.22
C LYS A 167 10.06 18.61 -15.73
N TRP A 168 10.05 18.13 -14.49
CA TRP A 168 8.82 17.69 -13.82
C TRP A 168 8.07 18.88 -13.24
N ILE A 169 6.89 19.16 -13.79
CA ILE A 169 6.01 20.25 -13.36
C ILE A 169 4.81 19.64 -12.63
N GLU A 170 4.57 20.10 -11.40
CA GLU A 170 3.42 19.65 -10.61
C GLU A 170 2.13 20.20 -11.20
N ILE A 171 1.15 19.31 -11.42
CA ILE A 171 -0.18 19.67 -11.89
C ILE A 171 -1.19 19.46 -10.76
N PRO A 172 -2.18 20.37 -10.61
CA PRO A 172 -3.21 20.21 -9.61
C PRO A 172 -4.07 18.97 -9.95
N LEU A 173 -4.06 17.99 -9.05
CA LEU A 173 -5.10 16.96 -9.02
C LEU A 173 -6.40 17.65 -8.59
N GLY A 174 -7.25 17.95 -9.57
CA GLY A 174 -8.45 18.76 -9.36
C GLY A 174 -9.28 18.26 -8.17
N GLN A 175 -9.67 19.17 -7.29
CA GLN A 175 -10.82 18.91 -6.42
C GLN A 175 -12.04 18.90 -7.34
N ARG A 176 -12.59 17.72 -7.62
CA ARG A 176 -13.98 17.67 -8.09
C ARG A 176 -14.81 18.31 -6.98
N ARG A 177 -15.33 19.50 -7.28
CA ARG A 177 -16.43 20.12 -6.53
C ARG A 177 -17.66 19.23 -6.61
#